data_AF-A0A3M1IVU4-F1
#
_entry.id   AF-A0A3M1IVU4-F1
#
_cell.length_a   1.000
_cell.length_b   1.000
_cell.length_c   1.000
_cell.angle_alpha   90.00
_cell.angle_beta   90.00
_cell.angle_gamma   90.00
#
_symmetry.space_group_name_H-M   'P 1'
#
loop_
_entity.id
_entity.type
_entity.pdbx_description
1 polymer ?
#
loop_
_entity_poly.entity_id
_entity_poly.type
_entity_poly.pdbx_seq_one_letter_code
_entity_poly.pdbx_strand_id
1 'polypeptide(L)'
;GPTTTRSCDDGNASTINDMEVVLDCDGSICEPCMGVICNLVVEVQGPTIPIRCDQVGSGDPVVLNATTSGGSGELIYQWLLGGTPIADAQEESLEITQEGEYELVVTDENGCIASSQLEIAFAEADLSPTLRVLPESCSGFNDGSIAVDTVVGGQAPYLLSLDGQAFVASNIFAGLSPGNYQLRIQDVNGCEVELEVTVPSGNSIFVDIQGQTRVQIGEELSLFFITNATEVDSIVWQLDSTASCLDCRNPVVRPVENTTYTVQIIDSNGCVAFDEVAIQVDRRVKVYFPNAFSPNGDDVNDTFRPFFDPDVIKISSFRIFDRWGASVYDYDDQTPNTPTPAWDGFVRGEKAPSGVYLFAAEVEYIDGTIEVLSGEVLLLR
;
A
#
# COMPACT_ATOMS: atom_id res chain seq x y z
N GLY A 1 -54.65 76.92 28.31
CA GLY A 1 -53.71 77.83 27.64
C GLY A 1 -53.25 77.18 26.35
N PRO A 2 -52.24 77.72 25.67
CA PRO A 2 -51.53 76.96 24.63
C PRO A 2 -50.90 75.70 25.26
N THR A 3 -50.76 74.66 24.45
CA THR A 3 -50.29 73.33 24.84
C THR A 3 -49.24 72.84 23.86
N THR A 4 -48.27 72.07 24.36
CA THR A 4 -47.25 71.42 23.55
C THR A 4 -47.35 69.91 23.71
N THR A 5 -47.41 69.19 22.59
CA THR A 5 -47.27 67.73 22.55
C THR A 5 -45.79 67.36 22.51
N ARG A 6 -45.36 66.44 23.35
CA ARG A 6 -43.98 65.93 23.38
C ARG A 6 -43.96 64.42 23.56
N SER A 7 -42.87 63.78 23.13
CA SER A 7 -42.63 62.36 23.36
C SER A 7 -42.40 62.08 24.85
N CYS A 8 -42.90 60.94 25.30
CA CYS A 8 -42.72 60.38 26.64
C CYS A 8 -42.52 58.86 26.53
N ASP A 9 -42.42 58.17 27.66
CA ASP A 9 -42.36 56.70 27.74
C ASP A 9 -43.12 56.32 29.02
N ASP A 10 -44.25 55.61 28.88
CA ASP A 10 -45.07 55.17 30.01
C ASP A 10 -44.63 53.80 30.56
N GLY A 11 -43.59 53.19 29.98
CA GLY A 11 -43.03 51.90 30.35
C GLY A 11 -43.88 50.70 29.89
N ASN A 12 -44.93 50.90 29.11
CA ASN A 12 -45.74 49.83 28.55
C ASN A 12 -45.13 49.31 27.24
N ALA A 13 -44.51 48.13 27.31
CA ALA A 13 -43.91 47.48 26.14
C ALA A 13 -44.90 47.10 25.02
N SER A 14 -46.22 47.21 25.26
CA SER A 14 -47.26 46.94 24.25
C SER A 14 -47.65 48.19 23.45
N THR A 15 -47.12 49.36 23.79
CA THR A 15 -47.37 50.62 23.11
C THR A 15 -46.07 51.22 22.56
N ILE A 16 -46.20 51.98 21.48
CA ILE A 16 -45.11 52.69 20.83
C ILE A 16 -45.49 54.16 20.60
N ASN A 17 -44.48 55.00 20.37
CA ASN A 17 -44.65 56.44 20.12
C ASN A 17 -45.48 57.15 21.20
N ASP A 18 -45.17 56.90 22.46
CA ASP A 18 -45.92 57.51 23.55
C ASP A 18 -45.75 59.04 23.52
N MET A 19 -46.88 59.73 23.58
CA MET A 19 -46.93 61.19 23.59
C MET A 19 -47.74 61.67 24.79
N GLU A 20 -47.32 62.80 25.36
CA GLU A 20 -48.08 63.53 26.39
C GLU A 20 -48.35 64.95 25.91
N VAL A 21 -49.46 65.53 26.38
CA VAL A 21 -49.81 66.93 26.11
C VAL A 21 -49.63 67.72 27.40
N VAL A 22 -48.80 68.76 27.35
CA VAL A 22 -48.43 69.57 28.52
C VAL A 22 -48.87 71.02 28.32
N LEU A 23 -49.38 71.66 29.38
CA LEU A 23 -49.67 73.09 29.39
C LEU A 23 -48.39 73.93 29.36
N ASP A 24 -48.28 74.85 28.40
CA ASP A 24 -47.07 75.67 28.23
C ASP A 24 -46.83 76.64 29.39
N CYS A 25 -47.89 77.01 30.13
CA CYS A 25 -47.82 78.00 31.18
C CYS A 25 -47.29 77.47 32.51
N ASP A 26 -47.48 76.18 32.82
CA ASP A 26 -47.14 75.61 34.12
C ASP A 26 -46.55 74.19 34.09
N GLY A 27 -46.45 73.57 32.90
CA GLY A 27 -45.89 72.23 32.76
C GLY A 27 -46.80 71.11 33.27
N SER A 28 -48.06 71.39 33.59
CA SER A 28 -49.00 70.35 34.02
C SER A 28 -49.43 69.47 32.84
N ILE A 29 -49.57 68.16 33.12
CA ILE A 29 -49.99 67.16 32.14
C ILE A 29 -51.51 67.30 31.92
N CYS A 30 -51.90 67.58 30.68
CA CYS A 30 -53.30 67.64 30.25
C CYS A 30 -53.81 66.27 29.79
N GLU A 31 -52.99 65.59 28.98
CA GLU A 31 -53.24 64.22 28.54
C GLU A 31 -52.03 63.39 28.97
N PRO A 32 -52.25 62.33 29.78
CA PRO A 32 -51.16 61.49 30.27
C PRO A 32 -50.46 60.79 29.12
N CYS A 33 -49.21 60.40 29.37
CA CYS A 33 -48.44 59.60 28.44
C CYS A 33 -49.23 58.34 28.04
N MET A 34 -49.51 58.23 26.75
CA MET A 34 -50.16 57.08 26.16
C MET A 34 -49.56 56.86 24.77
N GLY A 35 -49.24 55.61 24.45
CA GLY A 35 -48.81 55.23 23.11
C GLY A 35 -49.89 54.58 22.26
N VAL A 36 -49.49 54.30 21.03
CA VAL A 36 -50.25 53.52 20.07
C VAL A 36 -50.04 52.04 20.36
N ILE A 37 -51.12 51.28 20.48
CA ILE A 37 -51.03 49.83 20.72
C ILE A 37 -50.32 49.17 19.52
N CYS A 38 -49.24 48.46 19.79
CA CYS A 38 -48.52 47.64 18.84
C CYS A 38 -49.06 46.21 18.91
N ASN A 39 -49.99 45.88 18.00
CA ASN A 39 -50.63 44.57 17.90
C ASN A 39 -50.23 43.79 16.65
N LEU A 40 -49.16 44.21 15.96
CA LEU A 40 -48.67 43.57 14.76
C LEU A 40 -48.07 42.20 15.10
N VAL A 41 -48.51 41.18 14.37
CA VAL A 41 -48.02 39.80 14.46
C VAL A 41 -47.76 39.31 13.05
N VAL A 42 -46.62 38.65 12.85
CA VAL A 42 -46.26 37.97 11.62
C VAL A 42 -45.87 36.53 11.93
N GLU A 43 -46.28 35.61 11.06
CA GLU A 43 -45.88 34.20 11.12
C GLU A 43 -45.49 33.75 9.72
N VAL A 44 -44.23 33.35 9.54
CA VAL A 44 -43.76 32.73 8.31
C VAL A 44 -44.18 31.26 8.32
N GLN A 45 -44.90 30.84 7.28
CA GLN A 45 -45.29 29.45 7.11
C GLN A 45 -44.25 28.70 6.28
N GLY A 46 -43.77 27.60 6.84
CA GLY A 46 -42.92 26.68 6.11
C GLY A 46 -43.67 25.98 4.96
N PRO A 47 -42.93 25.45 3.97
CA PRO A 47 -43.52 24.68 2.90
C PRO A 47 -44.25 23.44 3.47
N THR A 48 -45.40 23.10 2.87
CA THR A 48 -46.24 21.98 3.32
C THR A 48 -45.66 20.60 3.00
N ILE A 49 -44.59 20.56 2.21
CA ILE A 49 -43.86 19.37 1.79
C ILE A 49 -42.37 19.64 2.08
N PRO A 50 -41.59 18.65 2.58
CA PRO A 50 -40.15 18.80 2.72
C PRO A 50 -39.53 19.24 1.40
N ILE A 51 -38.70 20.29 1.45
CA ILE A 51 -37.97 20.74 0.26
C ILE A 51 -36.97 19.64 -0.09
N ARG A 52 -37.14 19.08 -1.28
CA ARG A 52 -36.22 18.12 -1.86
C ARG A 52 -35.10 18.90 -2.54
N CYS A 53 -33.91 18.31 -2.59
CA CYS A 53 -32.78 18.80 -3.38
C CYS A 53 -33.13 19.08 -4.86
N ASP A 54 -34.18 18.45 -5.39
CA ASP A 54 -34.68 18.66 -6.76
C ASP A 54 -35.33 20.02 -7.03
N GLN A 55 -35.86 20.72 -6.01
CA GLN A 55 -36.57 21.98 -6.22
C GLN A 55 -35.61 23.15 -6.48
N VAL A 56 -34.35 23.03 -6.11
CA VAL A 56 -33.40 24.15 -6.15
C VAL A 56 -32.44 24.07 -7.33
N GLY A 57 -32.26 22.88 -7.91
CA GLY A 57 -31.47 22.67 -9.15
C GLY A 57 -32.26 22.84 -10.45
N SER A 58 -33.61 22.72 -10.43
CA SER A 58 -34.46 22.82 -11.62
C SER A 58 -34.90 24.25 -11.98
N GLY A 59 -34.74 25.20 -11.05
CA GLY A 59 -35.30 26.55 -11.17
C GLY A 59 -36.78 26.64 -10.83
N ASP A 60 -37.34 25.65 -10.11
CA ASP A 60 -38.70 25.71 -9.59
C ASP A 60 -38.72 26.45 -8.23
N PRO A 61 -39.25 27.69 -8.16
CA PRO A 61 -39.20 28.47 -6.94
C PRO A 61 -40.04 27.83 -5.82
N VAL A 62 -39.43 27.62 -4.65
CA VAL A 62 -40.19 27.33 -3.43
C VAL A 62 -40.67 28.66 -2.87
N VAL A 63 -41.98 28.79 -2.67
CA VAL A 63 -42.59 30.02 -2.15
C VAL A 63 -42.80 29.90 -0.64
N LEU A 64 -42.13 30.76 0.13
CA LEU A 64 -42.49 31.04 1.51
C LEU A 64 -43.66 32.03 1.53
N ASN A 65 -44.66 31.74 2.35
CA ASN A 65 -45.79 32.64 2.58
C ASN A 65 -45.79 33.06 4.04
N ALA A 66 -46.10 34.31 4.32
CA ALA A 66 -46.37 34.77 5.67
C ALA A 66 -47.87 35.05 5.86
N THR A 67 -48.30 35.00 7.11
CA THR A 67 -49.58 35.55 7.53
C THR A 67 -49.33 36.70 8.50
N THR A 68 -49.81 37.88 8.13
CA THR A 68 -49.78 39.07 8.99
C THR A 68 -51.15 39.35 9.62
N SER A 69 -51.16 39.81 10.87
CA SER A 69 -52.37 40.27 11.56
C SER A 69 -52.08 41.44 12.49
N GLY A 70 -53.03 42.36 12.62
CA GLY A 70 -52.83 43.61 13.37
C GLY A 70 -52.04 44.66 12.55
N GLY A 71 -51.45 45.63 13.25
CA GLY A 71 -50.78 46.78 12.64
C GLY A 71 -51.74 47.90 12.25
N SER A 72 -51.18 49.08 12.03
CA SER A 72 -51.90 50.28 11.58
C SER A 72 -51.30 50.85 10.30
N GLY A 73 -52.16 51.23 9.35
CA GLY A 73 -51.72 51.85 8.10
C GLY A 73 -51.13 50.83 7.11
N GLU A 74 -50.26 51.31 6.22
CA GLU A 74 -49.53 50.48 5.26
C GLU A 74 -48.42 49.70 5.96
N LEU A 75 -48.29 48.40 5.65
CA LEU A 75 -47.26 47.52 6.20
C LEU A 75 -46.08 47.45 5.24
N ILE A 76 -44.86 47.57 5.78
CA ILE A 76 -43.59 47.46 5.06
C ILE A 76 -42.98 46.10 5.41
N TYR A 77 -42.71 45.29 4.39
CA TYR A 77 -42.14 43.94 4.52
C TYR A 77 -40.66 43.96 4.11
N GLN A 78 -39.81 43.20 4.79
CA GLN A 78 -38.43 42.95 4.35
C GLN A 78 -38.01 41.54 4.76
N TRP A 79 -37.65 40.72 3.78
CA TRP A 79 -37.03 39.42 4.05
C TRP A 79 -35.51 39.54 4.24
N LEU A 80 -34.96 38.75 5.16
CA LEU A 80 -33.53 38.61 5.41
C LEU A 80 -33.12 37.14 5.28
N LEU A 81 -31.88 36.93 4.85
CA LEU A 81 -31.22 35.63 4.83
C LEU A 81 -29.95 35.69 5.69
N GLY A 82 -29.93 34.91 6.78
CA GLY A 82 -28.84 34.96 7.77
C GLY A 82 -28.62 36.38 8.32
N GLY A 83 -29.70 37.13 8.54
CA GLY A 83 -29.68 38.52 9.01
C GLY A 83 -29.30 39.58 7.97
N THR A 84 -29.12 39.21 6.69
CA THR A 84 -28.83 40.17 5.62
C THR A 84 -30.08 40.42 4.76
N PRO A 85 -30.49 41.69 4.50
CA PRO A 85 -31.65 41.99 3.66
C PRO A 85 -31.52 41.39 2.24
N ILE A 86 -32.57 40.71 1.79
CA ILE A 86 -32.71 40.23 0.42
C ILE A 86 -33.22 41.40 -0.43
N ALA A 87 -32.53 41.69 -1.54
CA ALA A 87 -32.93 42.76 -2.45
C ALA A 87 -34.32 42.48 -3.06
N ASP A 88 -35.15 43.51 -3.18
CA ASP A 88 -36.49 43.48 -3.76
C ASP A 88 -37.51 42.52 -3.08
N ALA A 89 -37.17 41.96 -1.91
CA ALA A 89 -38.03 41.08 -1.14
C ALA A 89 -38.93 41.85 -0.16
N GLN A 90 -39.83 42.67 -0.70
CA GLN A 90 -40.70 43.61 0.03
C GLN A 90 -42.18 43.18 0.02
N GLU A 91 -42.45 41.89 -0.15
CA GLU A 91 -43.80 41.32 -0.25
C GLU A 91 -44.04 40.27 0.85
N GLU A 92 -45.31 39.91 1.08
CA GLU A 92 -45.70 38.89 2.07
C GLU A 92 -45.26 37.45 1.67
N SER A 93 -44.88 37.26 0.40
CA SER A 93 -44.34 36.00 -0.14
C SER A 93 -42.92 36.17 -0.67
N LEU A 94 -42.09 35.13 -0.54
CA LEU A 94 -40.71 35.09 -1.05
C LEU A 94 -40.45 33.79 -1.81
N GLU A 95 -39.91 33.90 -3.02
CA GLU A 95 -39.34 32.77 -3.75
C GLU A 95 -37.90 32.53 -3.28
N ILE A 96 -37.60 31.30 -2.86
CA ILE A 96 -36.28 30.91 -2.35
C ILE A 96 -35.61 29.87 -3.24
N THR A 97 -34.28 29.94 -3.31
CA THR A 97 -33.44 29.05 -4.13
C THR A 97 -32.23 28.52 -3.36
N GLN A 98 -32.19 28.62 -2.04
CA GLN A 98 -31.10 28.08 -1.23
C GLN A 98 -31.55 27.82 0.21
N GLU A 99 -30.84 26.93 0.89
CA GLU A 99 -30.98 26.69 2.32
C GLU A 99 -30.56 27.93 3.14
N GLY A 100 -31.03 27.99 4.38
CA GLY A 100 -30.66 29.02 5.33
C GLY A 100 -31.80 29.48 6.22
N GLU A 101 -31.47 30.41 7.10
CA GLU A 101 -32.39 31.04 8.03
C GLU A 101 -33.04 32.26 7.36
N TYR A 102 -34.32 32.14 7.04
CA TYR A 102 -35.12 33.23 6.49
C TYR A 102 -35.87 33.93 7.62
N GLU A 103 -35.77 35.26 7.65
CA GLU A 103 -36.52 36.11 8.57
C GLU A 103 -37.37 37.09 7.79
N LEU A 104 -38.64 37.23 8.15
CA LEU A 104 -39.48 38.32 7.67
C LEU A 104 -39.62 39.35 8.78
N VAL A 105 -39.25 40.60 8.48
CA VAL A 105 -39.49 41.77 9.35
C VAL A 105 -40.61 42.60 8.73
N VAL A 106 -41.64 42.89 9.52
CA VAL A 106 -42.79 43.73 9.11
C VAL A 106 -42.84 44.95 10.02
N THR A 107 -42.94 46.13 9.41
CA THR A 107 -43.07 47.41 10.12
C THR A 107 -44.35 48.11 9.69
N ASP A 108 -45.16 48.59 10.63
CA ASP A 108 -46.35 49.39 10.31
C ASP A 108 -46.03 50.89 10.18
N GLU A 109 -47.02 51.71 9.76
CA GLU A 109 -46.84 53.16 9.57
C GLU A 109 -46.51 53.91 10.87
N ASN A 110 -46.90 53.34 12.02
CA ASN A 110 -46.58 53.87 13.34
C ASN A 110 -45.22 53.36 13.85
N GLY A 111 -44.48 52.52 13.12
CA GLY A 111 -43.18 52.00 13.53
C GLY A 111 -43.25 50.78 14.47
N CYS A 112 -44.40 50.11 14.57
CA CYS A 112 -44.53 48.82 15.25
C CYS A 112 -43.83 47.76 14.39
N ILE A 113 -42.85 47.05 14.97
CA ILE A 113 -42.05 46.06 14.28
C ILE A 113 -42.39 44.67 14.82
N ALA A 114 -42.67 43.73 13.93
CA ALA A 114 -42.78 42.31 14.23
C ALA A 114 -41.86 41.51 13.30
N SER A 115 -41.30 40.40 13.79
CA SER A 115 -40.53 39.49 12.95
C SER A 115 -40.87 38.02 13.22
N SER A 116 -40.62 37.18 12.21
CA SER A 116 -40.77 35.73 12.28
C SER A 116 -39.69 35.05 11.45
N GLN A 117 -39.12 33.98 12.03
CA GLN A 117 -37.98 33.26 11.48
C GLN A 117 -38.36 31.82 11.12
N LEU A 118 -37.78 31.32 10.03
CA LEU A 118 -37.92 29.96 9.55
C LEU A 118 -36.59 29.44 9.01
N GLU A 119 -36.14 28.30 9.53
CA GLU A 119 -34.97 27.59 9.01
C GLU A 119 -35.38 26.67 7.85
N ILE A 120 -34.71 26.81 6.71
CA ILE A 120 -34.88 25.98 5.53
C ILE A 120 -33.66 25.08 5.37
N ALA A 121 -33.89 23.77 5.45
CA ALA A 121 -32.90 22.73 5.15
C ALA A 121 -33.46 21.77 4.10
N PHE A 122 -32.60 21.28 3.21
CA PHE A 122 -32.98 20.29 2.21
C PHE A 122 -32.96 18.89 2.80
N ALA A 123 -33.94 18.06 2.43
CA ALA A 123 -33.85 16.64 2.67
C ALA A 123 -32.76 16.05 1.76
N GLU A 124 -31.77 15.38 2.34
CA GLU A 124 -30.87 14.51 1.58
C GLU A 124 -31.73 13.49 0.82
N ALA A 125 -31.43 13.25 -0.46
CA ALA A 125 -32.08 12.16 -1.15
C ALA A 125 -31.66 10.85 -0.49
N ASP A 126 -32.65 10.04 -0.12
CA ASP A 126 -32.43 8.67 0.34
C ASP A 126 -32.01 7.80 -0.87
N LEU A 127 -30.76 7.99 -1.31
CA LEU A 127 -30.11 7.18 -2.32
C LEU A 127 -29.43 6.01 -1.61
N SER A 128 -29.94 4.81 -1.83
CA SER A 128 -29.40 3.58 -1.27
C SER A 128 -28.83 2.70 -2.39
N PRO A 129 -27.52 2.80 -2.68
CA PRO A 129 -26.88 1.98 -3.70
C PRO A 129 -26.50 0.59 -3.18
N THR A 130 -26.62 -0.41 -4.06
CA THR A 130 -25.99 -1.72 -3.89
C THR A 130 -24.68 -1.72 -4.67
N LEU A 131 -23.57 -1.97 -3.98
CA LEU A 131 -22.23 -1.99 -4.55
C LEU A 131 -21.72 -3.42 -4.75
N ARG A 132 -20.99 -3.65 -5.84
CA ARG A 132 -20.14 -4.83 -6.02
C ARG A 132 -18.70 -4.38 -6.11
N VAL A 133 -17.90 -4.78 -5.13
CA VAL A 133 -16.46 -4.50 -5.08
C VAL A 133 -15.70 -5.78 -5.38
N LEU A 134 -14.80 -5.73 -6.36
CA LEU A 134 -13.87 -6.82 -6.63
C LEU A 134 -12.46 -6.40 -6.18
N PRO A 135 -11.74 -7.24 -5.42
CA PRO A 135 -10.34 -6.98 -5.08
C PRO A 135 -9.47 -6.99 -6.33
N GLU A 136 -8.22 -6.53 -6.21
CA GLU A 136 -7.21 -6.86 -7.22
C GLU A 136 -7.01 -8.38 -7.30
N SER A 137 -6.67 -8.89 -8.49
CA SER A 137 -6.50 -10.32 -8.74
C SER A 137 -5.29 -10.87 -8.00
N CYS A 138 -4.20 -10.08 -7.97
CA CYS A 138 -2.96 -10.36 -7.27
C CYS A 138 -2.42 -9.09 -6.63
N SER A 139 -1.69 -9.25 -5.52
CA SER A 139 -1.07 -8.10 -4.85
C SER A 139 -0.20 -7.28 -5.80
N GLY A 140 -0.54 -6.01 -6.01
CA GLY A 140 0.20 -5.06 -6.83
C GLY A 140 -0.23 -4.96 -8.30
N PHE A 141 -1.25 -5.70 -8.73
CA PHE A 141 -1.76 -5.63 -10.11
C PHE A 141 -2.62 -4.40 -10.36
N ASN A 142 -3.24 -3.83 -9.32
CA ASN A 142 -4.10 -2.65 -9.40
C ASN A 142 -5.26 -2.82 -10.40
N ASP A 143 -5.84 -4.02 -10.48
CA ASP A 143 -6.95 -4.37 -11.37
C ASP A 143 -8.28 -4.54 -10.62
N GLY A 144 -8.35 -4.07 -9.37
CA GLY A 144 -9.59 -4.04 -8.59
C GLY A 144 -10.67 -3.18 -9.23
N SER A 145 -11.91 -3.32 -8.75
CA SER A 145 -13.04 -2.53 -9.26
C SER A 145 -14.13 -2.26 -8.24
N ILE A 146 -14.83 -1.14 -8.44
CA ILE A 146 -16.06 -0.77 -7.77
C ILE A 146 -17.15 -0.65 -8.84
N ALA A 147 -18.24 -1.38 -8.69
CA ALA A 147 -19.42 -1.28 -9.53
C ALA A 147 -20.65 -0.93 -8.70
N VAL A 148 -21.51 -0.08 -9.24
CA VAL A 148 -22.84 0.21 -8.70
C VAL A 148 -23.87 -0.62 -9.46
N ASP A 149 -24.44 -1.61 -8.79
CA ASP A 149 -25.37 -2.56 -9.41
C ASP A 149 -26.78 -1.99 -9.49
N THR A 150 -27.26 -1.38 -8.40
CA THR A 150 -28.59 -0.77 -8.31
C THR A 150 -28.55 0.45 -7.42
N VAL A 151 -29.39 1.44 -7.68
CA VAL A 151 -29.64 2.57 -6.78
C VAL A 151 -31.14 2.60 -6.47
N VAL A 152 -31.50 2.62 -5.18
CA VAL A 152 -32.88 2.81 -4.71
C VAL A 152 -33.04 4.27 -4.27
N GLY A 153 -34.16 4.89 -4.65
CA GLY A 153 -34.42 6.31 -4.37
C GLY A 153 -33.91 7.26 -5.47
N GLY A 154 -34.14 8.56 -5.28
CA GLY A 154 -33.88 9.60 -6.28
C GLY A 154 -34.56 9.36 -7.62
N GLN A 155 -34.07 10.02 -8.68
CA GLN A 155 -34.56 9.85 -10.04
C GLN A 155 -33.42 9.63 -11.05
N ALA A 156 -33.52 8.56 -11.84
CA ALA A 156 -32.57 8.26 -12.91
C ALA A 156 -32.65 9.29 -14.06
N PRO A 157 -31.57 9.50 -14.85
CA PRO A 157 -30.27 8.81 -14.79
C PRO A 157 -29.42 9.21 -13.57
N TYR A 158 -28.57 8.29 -13.13
CA TYR A 158 -27.58 8.55 -12.09
C TYR A 158 -26.21 8.80 -12.71
N LEU A 159 -25.46 9.73 -12.13
CA LEU A 159 -24.07 9.99 -12.43
C LEU A 159 -23.20 9.62 -11.22
N LEU A 160 -21.97 9.20 -11.50
CA LEU A 160 -21.05 8.67 -10.51
C LEU A 160 -19.72 9.42 -10.55
N SER A 161 -19.17 9.71 -9.38
CA SER A 161 -17.87 10.35 -9.18
C SER A 161 -17.06 9.51 -8.19
N LEU A 162 -15.79 9.28 -8.47
CA LEU A 162 -14.86 8.61 -7.55
C LEU A 162 -13.76 9.60 -7.16
N ASP A 163 -13.45 9.74 -5.87
CA ASP A 163 -12.37 10.59 -5.33
C ASP A 163 -12.36 12.03 -5.89
N GLY A 164 -13.53 12.66 -5.93
CA GLY A 164 -13.66 14.03 -6.40
C GLY A 164 -13.58 14.21 -7.92
N GLN A 165 -13.43 13.14 -8.71
CA GLN A 165 -13.37 13.22 -10.18
C GLN A 165 -14.71 13.65 -10.80
N ALA A 166 -14.67 14.00 -12.10
CA ALA A 166 -15.87 14.40 -12.82
C ALA A 166 -16.93 13.30 -12.84
N PHE A 167 -18.19 13.70 -12.75
CA PHE A 167 -19.34 12.81 -12.82
C PHE A 167 -19.46 12.12 -14.19
N VAL A 168 -19.60 10.80 -14.18
CA VAL A 168 -19.73 9.96 -15.38
C VAL A 168 -20.97 9.07 -15.30
N ALA A 169 -21.54 8.71 -16.45
CA ALA A 169 -22.68 7.79 -16.54
C ALA A 169 -22.27 6.30 -16.43
N SER A 170 -20.97 5.99 -16.40
CA SER A 170 -20.48 4.62 -16.21
C SER A 170 -20.79 4.16 -14.79
N ASN A 171 -21.32 2.95 -14.65
CA ASN A 171 -21.60 2.33 -13.36
C ASN A 171 -20.42 1.51 -12.80
N ILE A 172 -19.27 1.53 -13.47
CA ILE A 172 -18.09 0.78 -13.07
C ILE A 172 -16.84 1.67 -13.12
N PHE A 173 -16.03 1.53 -12.07
CA PHE A 173 -14.65 2.00 -11.96
C PHE A 173 -13.75 0.77 -11.85
N ALA A 174 -12.83 0.60 -12.80
CA ALA A 174 -11.91 -0.54 -12.87
C ALA A 174 -10.46 -0.05 -12.90
N GLY A 175 -9.51 -0.95 -12.66
CA GLY A 175 -8.09 -0.59 -12.60
C GLY A 175 -7.74 0.15 -11.30
N LEU A 176 -8.40 -0.23 -10.21
CA LEU A 176 -8.23 0.39 -8.90
C LEU A 176 -7.18 -0.37 -8.09
N SER A 177 -6.26 0.38 -7.48
CA SER A 177 -5.38 -0.13 -6.43
C SER A 177 -6.18 -0.45 -5.15
N PRO A 178 -5.68 -1.32 -4.28
CA PRO A 178 -6.26 -1.51 -2.95
C PRO A 178 -6.26 -0.21 -2.16
N GLY A 179 -7.37 0.11 -1.50
CA GLY A 179 -7.50 1.35 -0.75
C GLY A 179 -8.94 1.78 -0.50
N ASN A 180 -9.10 2.91 0.18
CA ASN A 180 -10.38 3.55 0.41
C ASN A 180 -10.64 4.59 -0.68
N TYR A 181 -11.86 4.58 -1.20
CA TYR A 181 -12.34 5.47 -2.24
C TYR A 181 -13.60 6.18 -1.77
N GLN A 182 -13.71 7.46 -2.12
CA GLN A 182 -14.90 8.27 -1.89
C GLN A 182 -15.79 8.19 -3.14
N LEU A 183 -16.85 7.40 -3.06
CA LEU A 183 -17.85 7.28 -4.12
C LEU A 183 -18.96 8.30 -3.90
N ARG A 184 -19.27 9.11 -4.91
CA ARG A 184 -20.44 9.97 -4.95
C ARG A 184 -21.39 9.54 -6.04
N ILE A 185 -22.68 9.53 -5.74
CA ILE A 185 -23.75 9.21 -6.68
C ILE A 185 -24.70 10.41 -6.72
N GLN A 186 -24.93 10.94 -7.92
CA GLN A 186 -25.83 12.06 -8.17
C GLN A 186 -27.02 11.59 -9.01
N ASP A 187 -28.23 11.99 -8.65
CA ASP A 187 -29.42 11.75 -9.47
C ASP A 187 -29.66 12.87 -10.50
N VAL A 188 -30.67 12.74 -11.37
CA VAL A 188 -30.95 13.74 -12.42
C VAL A 188 -31.29 15.12 -11.87
N ASN A 189 -31.73 15.17 -10.61
CA ASN A 189 -32.16 16.39 -9.95
C ASN A 189 -31.04 17.04 -9.13
N GLY A 190 -29.81 16.49 -9.18
CA GLY A 190 -28.65 17.03 -8.49
C GLY A 190 -28.51 16.57 -7.04
N CYS A 191 -29.35 15.65 -6.58
CA CYS A 191 -29.24 15.09 -5.24
C CYS A 191 -28.07 14.10 -5.15
N GLU A 192 -27.21 14.25 -4.14
CA GLU A 192 -26.00 13.44 -3.99
C GLU A 192 -26.02 12.57 -2.73
N VAL A 193 -25.41 11.40 -2.81
CA VAL A 193 -24.98 10.60 -1.65
C VAL A 193 -23.49 10.30 -1.76
N GLU A 194 -22.80 10.35 -0.64
CA GLU A 194 -21.39 10.02 -0.52
C GLU A 194 -21.18 8.77 0.32
N LEU A 195 -20.36 7.84 -0.17
CA LEU A 195 -20.02 6.58 0.50
C LEU A 195 -18.50 6.36 0.48
N GLU A 196 -17.95 5.93 1.60
CA GLU A 196 -16.59 5.37 1.63
C GLU A 196 -16.63 3.88 1.25
N VAL A 197 -15.84 3.52 0.24
CA VAL A 197 -15.77 2.15 -0.31
C VAL A 197 -14.33 1.67 -0.29
N THR A 198 -14.08 0.52 0.34
CA THR A 198 -12.74 -0.09 0.38
C THR A 198 -12.59 -1.15 -0.70
N VAL A 199 -11.62 -0.99 -1.59
CA VAL A 199 -11.14 -2.04 -2.50
C VAL A 199 -10.11 -2.89 -1.75
N PRO A 200 -10.36 -4.19 -1.53
CA PRO A 200 -9.42 -5.05 -0.84
C PRO A 200 -8.17 -5.35 -1.69
N SER A 201 -7.06 -5.67 -1.02
CA SER A 201 -5.88 -6.22 -1.68
C SER A 201 -6.12 -7.67 -2.10
N GLY A 202 -5.42 -8.08 -3.14
CA GLY A 202 -5.49 -9.42 -3.69
C GLY A 202 -4.65 -10.40 -2.90
N ASN A 203 -4.73 -11.67 -3.28
CA ASN A 203 -3.91 -12.69 -2.65
C ASN A 203 -2.43 -12.45 -2.97
N SER A 204 -1.59 -12.65 -1.97
CA SER A 204 -0.13 -12.66 -2.11
C SER A 204 0.36 -14.09 -1.95
N ILE A 205 1.16 -14.55 -2.91
CA ILE A 205 1.82 -15.85 -2.86
C ILE A 205 3.30 -15.68 -2.52
N PHE A 206 3.88 -16.65 -1.82
CA PHE A 206 5.32 -16.75 -1.61
C PHE A 206 5.86 -18.04 -2.19
N VAL A 207 7.15 -18.03 -2.50
CA VAL A 207 7.94 -19.23 -2.78
C VAL A 207 9.22 -19.13 -1.97
N ASP A 208 9.68 -20.25 -1.44
CA ASP A 208 10.89 -20.33 -0.61
C ASP A 208 11.60 -21.64 -0.92
N ILE A 209 12.81 -21.53 -1.48
CA ILE A 209 13.66 -22.64 -1.88
C ILE A 209 14.29 -23.25 -0.63
N GLN A 210 14.16 -24.56 -0.53
CA GLN A 210 14.64 -25.36 0.58
C GLN A 210 15.63 -26.42 0.06
N GLY A 211 16.54 -26.83 0.93
CA GLY A 211 17.56 -27.83 0.61
C GLY A 211 18.91 -27.50 1.21
N GLN A 212 19.94 -28.25 0.81
CA GLN A 212 21.31 -27.97 1.18
C GLN A 212 21.86 -26.78 0.39
N THR A 213 22.61 -25.91 1.06
CA THR A 213 23.27 -24.75 0.44
C THR A 213 24.77 -24.95 0.27
N ARG A 214 25.29 -26.11 0.66
CA ARG A 214 26.70 -26.50 0.55
C ARG A 214 26.81 -27.95 0.09
N VAL A 215 27.58 -28.21 -0.95
CA VAL A 215 27.79 -29.55 -1.53
C VAL A 215 29.23 -29.73 -2.00
N GLN A 216 29.70 -30.98 -2.14
CA GLN A 216 30.99 -31.24 -2.79
C GLN A 216 30.87 -31.07 -4.32
N ILE A 217 32.01 -30.85 -4.98
CA ILE A 217 32.06 -30.75 -6.44
C ILE A 217 31.42 -31.95 -7.14
N GLY A 218 30.41 -31.69 -7.99
CA GLY A 218 29.73 -32.72 -8.79
C GLY A 218 28.77 -33.63 -8.01
N GLU A 219 28.60 -33.41 -6.71
CA GLU A 219 27.63 -34.09 -5.88
C GLU A 219 26.20 -33.76 -6.31
N GLU A 220 25.28 -34.71 -6.13
CA GLU A 220 23.87 -34.52 -6.42
C GLU A 220 23.20 -33.66 -5.35
N LEU A 221 22.56 -32.58 -5.77
CA LEU A 221 21.77 -31.69 -4.91
C LEU A 221 20.31 -31.73 -5.34
N SER A 222 19.42 -32.14 -4.44
CA SER A 222 17.97 -32.05 -4.63
C SER A 222 17.47 -30.72 -4.07
N LEU A 223 16.82 -29.93 -4.93
CA LEU A 223 16.14 -28.69 -4.56
C LEU A 223 14.63 -28.93 -4.50
N PHE A 224 13.95 -28.16 -3.66
CA PHE A 224 12.49 -28.09 -3.65
C PHE A 224 12.08 -26.73 -3.10
N PHE A 225 10.81 -26.35 -3.25
CA PHE A 225 10.29 -25.13 -2.65
C PHE A 225 8.99 -25.38 -1.87
N ILE A 226 8.73 -24.51 -0.91
CA ILE A 226 7.45 -24.39 -0.23
C ILE A 226 6.74 -23.11 -0.70
N THR A 227 5.41 -23.15 -0.73
CA THR A 227 4.56 -22.03 -1.16
C THR A 227 3.20 -22.11 -0.45
N ASN A 228 2.53 -20.98 -0.28
CA ASN A 228 1.12 -20.89 0.13
C ASN A 228 0.14 -20.93 -1.05
N ALA A 229 0.61 -20.96 -2.30
CA ALA A 229 -0.27 -21.09 -3.46
C ALA A 229 -1.07 -22.40 -3.38
N THR A 230 -2.40 -22.32 -3.51
CA THR A 230 -3.29 -23.48 -3.46
C THR A 230 -3.13 -24.36 -4.69
N GLU A 231 -2.89 -23.75 -5.84
CA GLU A 231 -2.67 -24.40 -7.12
C GLU A 231 -1.58 -23.63 -7.88
N VAL A 232 -0.57 -24.34 -8.37
CA VAL A 232 0.54 -23.76 -9.14
C VAL A 232 0.33 -24.13 -10.60
N ASP A 233 0.14 -23.13 -11.45
CA ASP A 233 -0.08 -23.30 -12.89
C ASP A 233 1.25 -23.48 -13.64
N SER A 234 2.29 -22.74 -13.26
CA SER A 234 3.59 -22.78 -13.90
C SER A 234 4.75 -22.71 -12.89
N ILE A 235 5.81 -23.47 -13.17
CA ILE A 235 7.09 -23.46 -12.44
C ILE A 235 8.18 -23.23 -13.47
N VAL A 236 9.08 -22.28 -13.20
CA VAL A 236 10.25 -22.01 -14.04
C VAL A 236 11.47 -21.84 -13.15
N TRP A 237 12.41 -22.77 -13.27
CA TRP A 237 13.71 -22.68 -12.63
C TRP A 237 14.78 -22.12 -13.57
N GLN A 238 15.72 -21.35 -13.01
CA GLN A 238 16.99 -21.02 -13.66
C GLN A 238 18.10 -21.81 -12.99
N LEU A 239 18.44 -22.95 -13.60
CA LEU A 239 19.45 -23.89 -13.13
C LEU A 239 20.58 -24.02 -14.15
N ASP A 240 21.65 -24.71 -13.76
CA ASP A 240 22.73 -25.05 -14.68
C ASP A 240 22.33 -26.21 -15.63
N SER A 241 23.23 -26.55 -16.56
CA SER A 241 22.99 -27.60 -17.55
C SER A 241 22.89 -29.02 -16.98
N THR A 242 23.15 -29.21 -15.69
CA THR A 242 23.07 -30.52 -15.02
C THR A 242 21.68 -30.81 -14.48
N ALA A 243 20.76 -29.85 -14.53
CA ALA A 243 19.42 -29.96 -14.02
C ALA A 243 18.62 -31.11 -14.66
N SER A 244 17.92 -31.88 -13.82
CA SER A 244 17.03 -32.94 -14.26
C SER A 244 15.77 -32.43 -14.97
N CYS A 245 15.29 -31.24 -14.60
CA CYS A 245 14.10 -30.57 -15.13
C CYS A 245 14.10 -29.09 -14.72
N LEU A 246 13.38 -28.25 -15.48
CA LEU A 246 13.27 -26.80 -15.22
C LEU A 246 11.86 -26.37 -14.80
N ASP A 247 10.89 -27.28 -14.85
CA ASP A 247 9.45 -27.05 -14.65
C ASP A 247 8.84 -28.00 -13.60
N CYS A 248 9.69 -28.71 -12.87
CA CYS A 248 9.31 -29.67 -11.85
C CYS A 248 9.44 -29.08 -10.44
N ARG A 249 8.72 -29.67 -9.48
CA ARG A 249 8.75 -29.22 -8.08
C ARG A 249 10.05 -29.56 -7.35
N ASN A 250 10.73 -30.62 -7.78
CA ASN A 250 11.90 -31.17 -7.11
C ASN A 250 13.04 -31.46 -8.11
N PRO A 251 13.68 -30.43 -8.69
CA PRO A 251 14.79 -30.65 -9.59
C PRO A 251 16.03 -31.14 -8.85
N VAL A 252 16.89 -31.81 -9.60
CA VAL A 252 18.18 -32.33 -9.14
C VAL A 252 19.28 -31.73 -10.00
N VAL A 253 20.34 -31.22 -9.38
CA VAL A 253 21.49 -30.56 -10.01
C VAL A 253 22.82 -31.10 -9.47
N ARG A 254 23.92 -30.86 -10.18
CA ARG A 254 25.29 -31.29 -9.85
C ARG A 254 26.28 -30.12 -10.05
N PRO A 255 26.24 -29.10 -9.19
CA PRO A 255 27.04 -27.90 -9.36
C PRO A 255 28.54 -28.22 -9.20
N VAL A 256 29.37 -27.62 -10.07
CA VAL A 256 30.83 -27.74 -10.01
C VAL A 256 31.54 -26.45 -9.58
N GLU A 257 30.79 -25.34 -9.56
CA GLU A 257 31.22 -24.02 -9.10
C GLU A 257 30.14 -23.40 -8.22
N ASN A 258 30.51 -22.40 -7.42
CA ASN A 258 29.53 -21.62 -6.66
C ASN A 258 28.54 -20.96 -7.61
N THR A 259 27.25 -21.09 -7.34
CA THR A 259 26.19 -20.61 -8.23
C THR A 259 24.96 -20.17 -7.42
N THR A 260 24.12 -19.36 -8.03
CA THR A 260 22.82 -18.97 -7.48
C THR A 260 21.73 -19.51 -8.38
N TYR A 261 20.76 -20.21 -7.80
CA TYR A 261 19.59 -20.73 -8.50
C TYR A 261 18.37 -19.91 -8.14
N THR A 262 17.48 -19.72 -9.12
CA THR A 262 16.22 -19.01 -8.91
C THR A 262 15.05 -19.91 -9.31
N VAL A 263 13.93 -19.73 -8.63
CA VAL A 263 12.65 -20.30 -9.03
C VAL A 263 11.64 -19.19 -9.17
N GLN A 264 10.80 -19.30 -10.20
CA GLN A 264 9.60 -18.50 -10.35
C GLN A 264 8.41 -19.45 -10.42
N ILE A 265 7.34 -19.12 -9.70
CA ILE A 265 6.06 -19.82 -9.81
C ILE A 265 4.95 -18.84 -10.20
N ILE A 266 3.96 -19.36 -10.91
CA ILE A 266 2.71 -18.66 -11.24
C ILE A 266 1.54 -19.52 -10.74
N ASP A 267 0.62 -18.93 -9.99
CA ASP A 267 -0.60 -19.62 -9.55
C ASP A 267 -1.71 -19.57 -10.62
N SER A 268 -2.85 -20.23 -10.35
CA SER A 268 -3.99 -20.23 -11.28
C SER A 268 -4.70 -18.88 -11.45
N ASN A 269 -4.41 -17.90 -10.60
CA ASN A 269 -4.89 -16.52 -10.74
C ASN A 269 -3.89 -15.62 -11.50
N GLY A 270 -2.72 -16.16 -11.88
CA GLY A 270 -1.67 -15.42 -12.57
C GLY A 270 -0.70 -14.68 -11.62
N CYS A 271 -0.78 -14.90 -10.31
CA CYS A 271 0.10 -14.27 -9.33
C CYS A 271 1.50 -14.88 -9.44
N VAL A 272 2.53 -14.02 -9.40
CA VAL A 272 3.93 -14.43 -9.58
C VAL A 272 4.70 -14.30 -8.27
N ALA A 273 5.45 -15.33 -7.91
CA ALA A 273 6.44 -15.29 -6.84
C ALA A 273 7.78 -15.82 -7.34
N PHE A 274 8.87 -15.29 -6.78
CA PHE A 274 10.23 -15.73 -7.05
C PHE A 274 11.02 -15.88 -5.76
N ASP A 275 12.03 -16.74 -5.79
CA ASP A 275 13.02 -16.87 -4.74
C ASP A 275 14.37 -17.29 -5.32
N GLU A 276 15.44 -17.06 -4.56
CA GLU A 276 16.81 -17.38 -4.95
C GLU A 276 17.59 -18.06 -3.82
N VAL A 277 18.45 -19.01 -4.19
CA VAL A 277 19.34 -19.70 -3.25
C VAL A 277 20.77 -19.75 -3.78
N ALA A 278 21.73 -19.34 -2.94
CA ALA A 278 23.15 -19.45 -3.23
C ALA A 278 23.68 -20.82 -2.79
N ILE A 279 24.30 -21.54 -3.72
CA ILE A 279 24.95 -22.83 -3.51
C ILE A 279 26.47 -22.64 -3.46
N GLN A 280 27.08 -23.11 -2.38
CA GLN A 280 28.53 -23.15 -2.23
C GLN A 280 29.06 -24.55 -2.53
N VAL A 281 30.05 -24.65 -3.42
CA VAL A 281 30.69 -25.90 -3.80
C VAL A 281 32.05 -26.01 -3.10
N ASP A 282 32.13 -26.95 -2.16
CA ASP A 282 33.37 -27.28 -1.47
C ASP A 282 34.31 -28.05 -2.42
N ARG A 283 35.50 -27.52 -2.66
CA ARG A 283 36.57 -28.14 -3.46
C ARG A 283 37.70 -28.67 -2.57
N ARG A 284 37.40 -29.52 -1.58
CA ARG A 284 38.42 -30.01 -0.64
C ARG A 284 39.48 -30.83 -1.39
N VAL A 285 40.73 -30.35 -1.36
CA VAL A 285 41.89 -31.08 -1.89
C VAL A 285 42.23 -32.20 -0.90
N LYS A 286 41.95 -33.45 -1.26
CA LYS A 286 42.11 -34.62 -0.37
C LYS A 286 43.57 -35.09 -0.20
N VAL A 287 44.45 -34.67 -1.10
CA VAL A 287 45.89 -35.02 -1.09
C VAL A 287 46.72 -33.77 -1.35
N TYR A 288 47.65 -33.47 -0.46
CA TYR A 288 48.55 -32.34 -0.57
C TYR A 288 50.00 -32.79 -0.77
N PHE A 289 50.65 -32.28 -1.82
CA PHE A 289 52.08 -32.48 -2.06
C PHE A 289 52.82 -31.16 -1.79
N PRO A 290 53.86 -31.16 -0.93
CA PRO A 290 54.77 -30.01 -0.83
C PRO A 290 55.39 -29.69 -2.20
N ASN A 291 55.61 -28.41 -2.49
CA ASN A 291 56.24 -27.99 -3.73
C ASN A 291 57.78 -27.89 -3.64
N ALA A 292 58.36 -27.97 -2.44
CA ALA A 292 59.79 -27.94 -2.22
C ALA A 292 60.20 -28.60 -0.89
N PHE A 293 61.41 -29.16 -0.86
CA PHE A 293 62.02 -29.67 0.36
C PHE A 293 63.54 -29.44 0.43
N SER A 294 64.09 -29.40 1.64
CA SER A 294 65.49 -29.04 1.92
C SER A 294 66.16 -30.01 2.89
N PRO A 295 66.78 -31.09 2.41
CA PRO A 295 67.47 -32.09 3.24
C PRO A 295 68.78 -31.56 3.83
N ASN A 296 68.68 -30.84 4.95
CA ASN A 296 69.79 -30.21 5.67
C ASN A 296 70.04 -30.83 7.06
N GLY A 297 69.16 -31.72 7.53
CA GLY A 297 69.26 -32.43 8.80
C GLY A 297 68.79 -31.62 10.01
N ASP A 298 67.91 -30.64 9.83
CA ASP A 298 67.30 -29.86 10.92
C ASP A 298 65.94 -30.41 11.40
N ASP A 299 65.55 -31.60 10.92
CA ASP A 299 64.27 -32.28 11.12
C ASP A 299 63.06 -31.51 10.56
N VAL A 300 63.30 -30.45 9.78
CA VAL A 300 62.27 -29.62 9.15
C VAL A 300 62.41 -29.70 7.64
N ASN A 301 61.38 -30.24 6.97
CA ASN A 301 61.35 -30.34 5.51
C ASN A 301 62.54 -31.13 4.92
N ASP A 302 63.08 -32.07 5.69
CA ASP A 302 64.19 -32.93 5.28
C ASP A 302 63.79 -34.03 4.32
N THR A 303 62.49 -34.32 4.25
CA THR A 303 61.93 -35.36 3.38
C THR A 303 60.73 -34.85 2.61
N PHE A 304 60.58 -35.36 1.39
CA PHE A 304 59.41 -35.12 0.55
C PHE A 304 58.44 -36.31 0.66
N ARG A 305 57.21 -36.01 1.07
CA ARG A 305 56.09 -36.95 1.13
C ARG A 305 54.74 -36.23 0.94
N PRO A 306 53.72 -36.92 0.43
CA PRO A 306 52.34 -36.46 0.44
C PRO A 306 51.73 -36.41 1.85
N PHE A 307 50.74 -35.53 2.03
CA PHE A 307 49.86 -35.46 3.19
C PHE A 307 48.43 -35.79 2.75
N PHE A 308 47.73 -36.54 3.58
CA PHE A 308 46.46 -37.14 3.18
C PHE A 308 45.35 -36.76 4.15
N ASP A 309 44.18 -36.48 3.60
CA ASP A 309 42.93 -36.44 4.36
C ASP A 309 42.55 -37.87 4.83
N PRO A 310 41.82 -38.03 5.95
CA PRO A 310 41.31 -39.32 6.42
C PRO A 310 40.55 -40.17 5.37
N ASP A 311 40.03 -39.54 4.31
CA ASP A 311 39.30 -40.22 3.22
C ASP A 311 40.19 -41.04 2.27
N VAL A 312 41.52 -40.98 2.40
CA VAL A 312 42.47 -41.75 1.57
C VAL A 312 42.74 -43.10 2.24
N ILE A 313 42.62 -44.22 1.52
CA ILE A 313 42.92 -45.57 2.03
C ILE A 313 44.41 -45.87 1.92
N LYS A 314 45.00 -45.62 0.74
CA LYS A 314 46.42 -45.88 0.47
C LYS A 314 46.89 -45.17 -0.79
N ILE A 315 48.21 -45.09 -0.94
CA ILE A 315 48.85 -44.76 -2.21
C ILE A 315 49.41 -46.07 -2.80
N SER A 316 48.80 -46.49 -3.90
CA SER A 316 49.12 -47.74 -4.59
C SER A 316 50.51 -47.69 -5.20
N SER A 317 50.88 -46.55 -5.78
CA SER A 317 52.21 -46.32 -6.32
C SER A 317 52.63 -44.85 -6.19
N PHE A 318 53.87 -44.62 -5.76
CA PHE A 318 54.49 -43.29 -5.79
C PHE A 318 55.85 -43.37 -6.45
N ARG A 319 56.12 -42.45 -7.38
CA ARG A 319 57.34 -42.39 -8.16
C ARG A 319 57.83 -40.96 -8.26
N ILE A 320 59.14 -40.76 -8.17
CA ILE A 320 59.81 -39.49 -8.44
C ILE A 320 60.82 -39.71 -9.55
N PHE A 321 60.85 -38.80 -10.51
CA PHE A 321 61.68 -38.85 -11.69
C PHE A 321 62.62 -37.64 -11.74
N ASP A 322 63.83 -37.86 -12.24
CA ASP A 322 64.68 -36.75 -12.66
C ASP A 322 64.15 -36.08 -13.94
N ARG A 323 64.79 -34.99 -14.35
CA ARG A 323 64.45 -34.24 -15.58
C ARG A 323 64.58 -35.06 -16.88
N TRP A 324 65.18 -36.25 -16.84
CA TRP A 324 65.36 -37.14 -17.97
C TRP A 324 64.36 -38.31 -17.96
N GLY A 325 63.46 -38.36 -16.96
CA GLY A 325 62.44 -39.39 -16.81
C GLY A 325 62.94 -40.66 -16.12
N ALA A 326 64.14 -40.67 -15.54
CA ALA A 326 64.64 -41.80 -14.77
C ALA A 326 64.04 -41.78 -13.36
N SER A 327 63.49 -42.92 -12.90
CA SER A 327 63.03 -43.06 -11.52
C SER A 327 64.20 -42.90 -10.55
N VAL A 328 64.10 -41.91 -9.67
CA VAL A 328 65.09 -41.63 -8.63
C VAL A 328 64.64 -42.10 -7.25
N TYR A 329 63.33 -42.28 -7.07
CA TYR A 329 62.72 -42.77 -5.85
C TYR A 329 61.36 -43.40 -6.17
N ASP A 330 61.07 -44.53 -5.52
CA ASP A 330 59.83 -45.25 -5.70
C ASP A 330 59.43 -46.01 -4.43
N TYR A 331 58.12 -46.10 -4.19
CA TYR A 331 57.53 -47.05 -3.26
C TYR A 331 56.10 -47.40 -3.68
N ASP A 332 55.62 -48.54 -3.22
CA ASP A 332 54.26 -49.01 -3.43
C ASP A 332 53.57 -49.29 -2.09
N ASP A 333 52.23 -49.25 -2.09
CA ASP A 333 51.36 -49.61 -0.97
C ASP A 333 51.68 -48.90 0.36
N GLN A 334 51.85 -47.57 0.35
CA GLN A 334 52.01 -46.81 1.60
C GLN A 334 50.65 -46.50 2.24
N THR A 335 50.61 -46.66 3.56
CA THR A 335 49.49 -46.23 4.38
C THR A 335 49.50 -44.71 4.61
N PRO A 336 48.36 -44.02 4.50
CA PRO A 336 48.25 -42.57 4.62
C PRO A 336 48.85 -42.05 5.93
N ASN A 337 49.46 -40.86 5.86
CA ASN A 337 50.02 -40.12 6.97
C ASN A 337 51.13 -40.86 7.76
N THR A 338 51.72 -41.92 7.20
CA THR A 338 52.93 -42.54 7.76
C THR A 338 54.17 -41.68 7.52
N PRO A 339 55.10 -41.57 8.50
CA PRO A 339 56.36 -40.81 8.33
C PRO A 339 57.31 -41.39 7.28
N THR A 340 57.24 -42.70 7.04
CA THR A 340 58.11 -43.43 6.12
C THR A 340 57.29 -44.47 5.35
N PRO A 341 57.62 -44.76 4.07
CA PRO A 341 58.76 -44.25 3.30
C PRO A 341 58.56 -42.80 2.84
N ALA A 342 59.64 -42.00 2.84
CA ALA A 342 59.68 -40.63 2.31
C ALA A 342 61.02 -40.40 1.58
N TRP A 343 61.06 -39.50 0.59
CA TRP A 343 62.30 -39.23 -0.14
C TRP A 343 63.16 -38.20 0.59
N ASP A 344 64.40 -38.57 0.92
CA ASP A 344 65.38 -37.75 1.67
C ASP A 344 66.33 -36.95 0.76
N GLY A 345 66.06 -36.94 -0.56
CA GLY A 345 66.93 -36.28 -1.54
C GLY A 345 68.22 -37.05 -1.84
N PHE A 346 68.31 -38.34 -1.50
CA PHE A 346 69.36 -39.23 -1.96
C PHE A 346 68.87 -40.12 -3.10
N VAL A 347 69.79 -40.50 -3.98
CA VAL A 347 69.57 -41.46 -5.07
C VAL A 347 70.70 -42.47 -5.02
N ARG A 348 70.36 -43.74 -4.75
CA ARG A 348 71.35 -44.84 -4.64
C ARG A 348 72.49 -44.55 -3.64
N GLY A 349 72.19 -43.82 -2.56
CA GLY A 349 73.15 -43.45 -1.51
C GLY A 349 73.97 -42.19 -1.80
N GLU A 350 73.81 -41.56 -2.98
CA GLU A 350 74.45 -40.29 -3.32
C GLU A 350 73.47 -39.13 -3.23
N LYS A 351 73.99 -37.93 -2.93
CA LYS A 351 73.19 -36.71 -2.89
C LYS A 351 72.63 -36.38 -4.27
N ALA A 352 71.32 -36.37 -4.42
CA ALA A 352 70.66 -35.87 -5.62
C ALA A 352 71.02 -34.39 -5.86
N PRO A 353 71.27 -33.97 -7.12
CA PRO A 353 71.49 -32.56 -7.47
C PRO A 353 70.29 -31.67 -7.09
N SER A 354 70.54 -30.44 -6.65
CA SER A 354 69.47 -29.45 -6.49
C SER A 354 68.79 -29.19 -7.84
N GLY A 355 67.47 -29.13 -7.85
CA GLY A 355 66.70 -28.98 -9.10
C GLY A 355 65.24 -29.39 -8.96
N VAL A 356 64.52 -29.28 -10.07
CA VAL A 356 63.11 -29.71 -10.17
C VAL A 356 63.06 -31.20 -10.53
N TYR A 357 62.25 -31.92 -9.77
CA TYR A 357 61.93 -33.33 -9.98
C TYR A 357 60.44 -33.46 -10.24
N LEU A 358 60.06 -34.46 -11.03
CA LEU A 358 58.66 -34.76 -11.33
C LEU A 358 58.19 -35.89 -10.42
N PHE A 359 56.95 -35.86 -9.95
CA PHE A 359 56.36 -36.98 -9.23
C PHE A 359 55.07 -37.44 -9.89
N ALA A 360 54.75 -38.72 -9.71
CA ALA A 360 53.47 -39.32 -10.03
C ALA A 360 53.01 -40.23 -8.88
N ALA A 361 51.73 -40.16 -8.54
CA ALA A 361 51.11 -40.86 -7.44
C ALA A 361 49.78 -41.48 -7.90
N GLU A 362 49.56 -42.76 -7.62
CA GLU A 362 48.27 -43.43 -7.78
C GLU A 362 47.63 -43.60 -6.39
N VAL A 363 46.53 -42.90 -6.14
CA VAL A 363 45.90 -42.81 -4.82
C VAL A 363 44.55 -43.52 -4.83
N GLU A 364 44.31 -44.38 -3.84
CA GLU A 364 43.05 -45.08 -3.61
C GLU A 364 42.29 -44.46 -2.44
N TYR A 365 41.05 -44.07 -2.68
CA TYR A 365 40.17 -43.44 -1.68
C TYR A 365 39.20 -44.43 -1.04
N ILE A 366 38.55 -44.03 0.05
CA ILE A 366 37.62 -44.87 0.82
C ILE A 366 36.39 -45.36 0.04
N ASP A 367 36.02 -44.64 -1.02
CA ASP A 367 34.94 -44.98 -1.95
C ASP A 367 35.38 -45.96 -3.06
N GLY A 368 36.64 -46.39 -3.07
CA GLY A 368 37.23 -47.29 -4.07
C GLY A 368 37.65 -46.61 -5.37
N THR A 369 37.57 -45.27 -5.46
CA THR A 369 38.11 -44.53 -6.61
C THR A 369 39.63 -44.50 -6.60
N ILE A 370 40.22 -44.53 -7.80
CA ILE A 370 41.67 -44.43 -8.00
C ILE A 370 41.96 -43.19 -8.85
N GLU A 371 42.81 -42.29 -8.35
CA GLU A 371 43.26 -41.11 -9.08
C GLU A 371 44.77 -41.12 -9.29
N VAL A 372 45.20 -40.64 -10.46
CA VAL A 372 46.62 -40.41 -10.77
C VAL A 372 46.93 -38.92 -10.66
N LEU A 373 47.69 -38.56 -9.63
CA LEU A 373 48.15 -37.19 -9.38
C LEU A 373 49.61 -37.06 -9.83
N SER A 374 49.97 -35.93 -10.41
CA SER A 374 51.35 -35.65 -10.80
C SER A 374 51.68 -34.17 -10.59
N GLY A 375 52.97 -33.87 -10.45
CA GLY A 375 53.41 -32.51 -10.22
C GLY A 375 54.93 -32.40 -10.15
N GLU A 376 55.38 -31.25 -9.69
CA GLU A 376 56.79 -30.90 -9.57
C GLU A 376 57.16 -30.68 -8.11
N VAL A 377 58.38 -31.08 -7.73
CA VAL A 377 58.98 -30.77 -6.43
C VAL A 377 60.38 -30.20 -6.63
N LEU A 378 60.67 -29.11 -5.93
CA LEU A 378 61.99 -28.48 -5.92
C LEU A 378 62.84 -29.03 -4.78
N LEU A 379 63.97 -29.66 -5.10
CA LEU A 379 65.00 -30.02 -4.13
C LEU A 379 65.98 -28.86 -3.94
N LEU A 380 66.01 -28.31 -2.73
CA LEU A 380 66.89 -27.21 -2.32
C LEU A 380 68.02 -27.73 -1.41
N ARG A 381 69.26 -27.32 -1.65
CA ARG A 381 70.42 -27.64 -0.81
C ARG A 381 71.42 -26.51 -0.79
#